data_AF-A0A5J4QHP0-F1
#
_entry.id   AF-A0A5J4QHP0-F1
#
_cell.length_a   1.000
_cell.length_b   1.000
_cell.length_c   1.000
_cell.angle_alpha   90.00
_cell.angle_beta   90.00
_cell.angle_gamma   90.00
#
_symmetry.space_group_name_H-M   'P 1'
#
loop_
_entity.id
_entity.type
_entity.pdbx_description
1 polymer ?
#
loop_
_entity_poly.entity_id
_entity_poly.type
_entity_poly.pdbx_seq_one_letter_code
_entity_poly.pdbx_strand_id
1 'polypeptide(L)'
;MKKVTYIKLSHEEANRKIWDSLILKCPSIKQKNRLLGYLWLVAVSVSYGFIAIISWFSFLSVFFKDIRYTPHYMQTVIHVNGMTREQANEYLDSMRLEYKKRLSYGNISLREQSRMDATFEWLYKQYQLPELWVGKPDEVLTNLLEMKDSVNGNFQDLKEIVSESSSEIKTLSEYANRKQMEEEKEQNRKQQLAEAQTNQFKSAYLRECGRNLTSFEPAFTERQLDILTDCCNSIPIFTRSVEKRDLEDILYCTHKEPLQVRVNRQHSVLV
;
A
#
# COMPACT_ATOMS: atom_id res chain seq x y z
N MET A 1 13.40 -16.08 10.78
CA MET A 1 12.64 -17.17 10.12
C MET A 1 12.18 -16.71 8.72
N LYS A 2 12.26 -17.55 7.68
CA LYS A 2 11.76 -17.19 6.33
C LYS A 2 10.23 -17.31 6.28
N LYS A 3 9.57 -16.43 5.52
CA LYS A 3 8.08 -16.39 5.36
C LYS A 3 7.50 -17.74 4.98
N VAL A 4 8.13 -18.44 4.03
CA VAL A 4 7.70 -19.77 3.56
C VAL A 4 7.70 -20.81 4.68
N THR A 5 8.71 -20.77 5.56
CA THR A 5 8.83 -21.69 6.69
C THR A 5 7.68 -21.50 7.68
N TYR A 6 7.31 -20.25 7.96
CA TYR A 6 6.16 -19.95 8.83
C TYR A 6 4.87 -20.48 8.23
N ILE A 7 4.64 -20.22 6.94
CA ILE A 7 3.40 -20.64 6.29
C ILE A 7 3.32 -22.17 6.31
N LYS A 8 4.39 -22.88 5.97
CA LYS A 8 4.41 -24.35 6.04
C LYS A 8 4.04 -24.87 7.43
N LEU A 9 4.63 -24.28 8.48
CA LEU A 9 4.39 -24.67 9.88
C LEU A 9 2.95 -24.39 10.30
N SER A 10 2.39 -23.24 9.93
CA SER A 10 1.00 -22.87 10.21
C SER A 10 0.00 -23.80 9.51
N HIS A 11 0.26 -24.17 8.24
CA HIS A 11 -0.57 -25.11 7.51
C HIS A 11 -0.49 -26.53 8.09
N GLU A 12 0.69 -26.97 8.52
CA GLU A 12 0.89 -28.27 9.14
C GLU A 12 0.10 -28.38 10.46
N GLU A 13 0.15 -27.33 11.30
CA GLU A 13 -0.60 -27.30 12.55
C GLU A 13 -2.12 -27.29 12.33
N ALA A 14 -2.60 -26.51 11.37
CA ALA A 14 -4.03 -26.46 11.02
C ALA A 14 -4.51 -27.79 10.44
N ASN A 15 -3.75 -28.38 9.50
CA ASN A 15 -4.08 -29.66 8.90
C ASN A 15 -4.09 -30.77 9.97
N ARG A 16 -3.12 -30.77 10.90
CA ARG A 16 -3.07 -31.73 12.00
C ARG A 16 -4.29 -31.64 12.92
N LYS A 17 -4.70 -30.42 13.32
CA LYS A 17 -5.92 -30.23 14.13
C LYS A 17 -7.19 -30.76 13.45
N ILE A 18 -7.31 -30.53 12.14
CA ILE A 18 -8.43 -31.05 11.33
C ILE A 18 -8.36 -32.57 11.27
N TRP A 19 -7.17 -33.14 11.01
CA TRP A 19 -6.96 -34.58 10.99
C TRP A 19 -7.28 -35.24 12.32
N ASP A 20 -6.80 -34.70 13.43
CA ASP A 20 -7.08 -35.22 14.77
C ASP A 20 -8.58 -35.22 15.06
N SER A 21 -9.30 -34.16 14.68
CA SER A 21 -10.76 -34.06 14.81
C SER A 21 -11.52 -35.10 13.97
N LEU A 22 -11.05 -35.35 12.74
CA LEU A 22 -11.66 -36.32 11.82
C LEU A 22 -11.37 -37.77 12.24
N ILE A 23 -10.14 -38.07 12.66
CA ILE A 23 -9.70 -39.39 13.10
C ILE A 23 -10.41 -39.80 14.40
N LEU A 24 -10.64 -38.88 15.34
CA LEU A 24 -11.38 -39.13 16.58
C LEU A 24 -12.80 -39.68 16.35
N LYS A 25 -13.45 -39.33 15.23
CA LYS A 25 -14.81 -39.79 14.89
C LYS A 25 -14.84 -41.11 14.11
N CYS A 26 -13.75 -41.51 13.47
CA CYS A 26 -13.66 -42.74 12.67
C CYS A 26 -13.96 -44.05 13.44
N PRO A 27 -13.41 -44.31 14.64
CA PRO A 27 -13.64 -45.59 15.34
C PRO A 27 -15.10 -45.79 15.76
N SER A 28 -15.78 -44.71 16.20
CA SER A 28 -17.20 -44.74 16.61
C SER A 28 -18.15 -45.08 15.46
N ILE A 29 -17.79 -44.71 14.22
CA ILE A 29 -18.58 -44.99 13.02
C ILE A 29 -18.34 -46.43 12.55
N LYS A 30 -17.07 -46.89 12.60
CA LYS A 30 -16.68 -48.25 12.21
C LYS A 30 -17.29 -49.33 13.12
N GLN A 31 -17.52 -49.01 14.40
CA GLN A 31 -18.14 -49.92 15.36
C GLN A 31 -19.65 -50.14 15.11
N LYS A 32 -20.35 -49.16 14.51
CA LYS A 32 -21.81 -49.25 14.26
C LYS A 32 -22.16 -49.94 12.96
N ASN A 33 -21.40 -49.74 11.88
CA ASN A 33 -21.65 -50.40 10.60
C ASN A 33 -20.40 -50.42 9.70
N ARG A 34 -20.01 -51.62 9.24
CA ARG A 34 -18.77 -51.83 8.46
C ARG A 34 -18.82 -51.14 7.08
N LEU A 35 -19.97 -51.19 6.39
CA LEU A 35 -20.21 -50.46 5.13
C LEU A 35 -20.20 -48.94 5.30
N LEU A 36 -20.80 -48.45 6.39
CA LEU A 36 -20.83 -47.02 6.72
C LEU A 36 -19.41 -46.49 7.00
N GLY A 37 -18.54 -47.31 7.60
CA GLY A 37 -17.13 -46.99 7.81
C GLY A 37 -16.33 -46.83 6.51
N TYR A 38 -16.57 -47.69 5.50
CA TYR A 38 -15.91 -47.53 4.19
C TYR A 38 -16.44 -46.31 3.42
N LEU A 39 -17.74 -46.04 3.45
CA LEU A 39 -18.32 -44.82 2.87
C LEU A 39 -17.78 -43.56 3.56
N TRP A 40 -17.59 -43.60 4.88
CA TRP A 40 -17.00 -42.51 5.65
C TRP A 40 -15.54 -42.25 5.24
N LEU A 41 -14.74 -43.30 5.01
CA LEU A 41 -13.36 -43.14 4.53
C LEU A 41 -13.29 -42.47 3.15
N VAL A 42 -14.19 -42.83 2.23
CA VAL A 42 -14.29 -42.17 0.92
C VAL A 42 -14.68 -40.69 1.09
N ALA A 43 -15.66 -40.39 1.94
CA ALA A 43 -16.06 -39.01 2.24
C ALA A 43 -14.94 -38.18 2.90
N VAL A 44 -14.17 -38.77 3.81
CA VAL A 44 -12.99 -38.15 4.43
C VAL A 44 -11.90 -37.90 3.38
N SER A 45 -11.67 -38.85 2.46
CA SER A 45 -10.68 -38.69 1.39
C SER A 45 -11.04 -37.57 0.41
N VAL A 46 -12.30 -37.51 -0.02
CA VAL A 46 -12.79 -36.46 -0.92
C VAL A 46 -12.76 -35.10 -0.22
N SER A 47 -13.25 -35.01 1.03
CA SER A 47 -13.20 -33.75 1.79
C SER A 47 -11.77 -33.28 2.06
N TYR A 48 -10.84 -34.21 2.30
CA TYR A 48 -9.42 -33.88 2.42
C TYR A 48 -8.84 -33.28 1.13
N GLY A 49 -9.22 -33.81 -0.04
CA GLY A 49 -8.84 -33.23 -1.33
C GLY A 49 -9.30 -31.78 -1.48
N PHE A 50 -10.56 -31.48 -1.13
CA PHE A 50 -11.07 -30.11 -1.12
C PHE A 50 -10.33 -29.21 -0.12
N ILE A 51 -10.06 -29.71 1.09
CA ILE A 51 -9.30 -28.99 2.11
C ILE A 51 -7.89 -28.67 1.61
N ALA A 52 -7.22 -29.60 0.93
CA ALA A 52 -5.89 -29.38 0.36
C ALA A 52 -5.89 -28.28 -0.71
N ILE A 53 -6.91 -28.24 -1.58
CA ILE A 53 -7.05 -27.18 -2.60
C ILE A 53 -7.31 -25.82 -1.96
N ILE A 54 -8.22 -25.75 -0.99
CA ILE A 54 -8.53 -24.51 -0.26
C ILE A 54 -7.30 -24.04 0.55
N SER A 55 -6.56 -24.97 1.14
CA SER A 55 -5.32 -24.73 1.87
C SER A 55 -4.24 -24.17 0.93
N TRP A 56 -4.08 -24.71 -0.27
CA TRP A 56 -3.20 -24.16 -1.31
C TRP A 56 -3.61 -22.74 -1.72
N PHE A 57 -4.90 -22.49 -1.91
CA PHE A 57 -5.41 -21.16 -2.25
C PHE A 57 -5.16 -20.15 -1.11
N SER A 58 -5.33 -20.60 0.13
CA SER A 58 -5.07 -19.80 1.33
C SER A 58 -3.58 -19.48 1.46
N PHE A 59 -2.71 -20.47 1.21
CA PHE A 59 -1.26 -20.30 1.13
C PHE A 59 -0.89 -19.19 0.13
N LEU A 60 -1.47 -19.24 -1.07
CA LEU A 60 -1.22 -18.27 -2.13
C LEU A 60 -1.67 -16.86 -1.72
N SER A 61 -2.84 -16.72 -1.10
CA SER A 61 -3.36 -15.43 -0.63
C SER A 61 -2.52 -14.79 0.49
N VAL A 62 -1.99 -15.61 1.40
CA VAL A 62 -1.13 -15.18 2.53
C VAL A 62 0.28 -14.84 2.03
N PHE A 63 0.73 -15.48 0.96
CA PHE A 63 2.01 -15.18 0.32
C PHE A 63 2.06 -13.75 -0.24
N PHE A 64 0.94 -13.21 -0.72
CA PHE A 64 0.87 -11.83 -1.21
C PHE A 64 0.65 -10.75 -0.13
N LYS A 65 0.26 -11.13 1.10
CA LYS A 65 0.04 -10.18 2.21
C LYS A 65 1.27 -10.01 3.11
N ASP A 66 1.47 -8.82 3.65
CA ASP A 66 2.50 -8.55 4.65
C ASP A 66 2.09 -9.10 6.04
N ILE A 67 2.38 -10.39 6.26
CA ILE A 67 2.10 -11.09 7.52
C ILE A 67 3.11 -10.81 8.64
N ARG A 68 4.19 -10.08 8.34
CA ARG A 68 5.32 -9.88 9.27
C ARG A 68 4.90 -9.26 10.60
N TYR A 69 3.83 -8.46 10.59
CA TYR A 69 3.30 -7.75 11.76
C TYR A 69 2.01 -8.37 12.32
N THR A 70 1.69 -9.62 11.93
CA THR A 70 0.51 -10.32 12.46
C THR A 70 0.86 -10.93 13.83
N PRO A 71 -0.06 -10.90 14.82
CA PRO A 71 0.20 -11.45 16.16
C PRO A 71 0.70 -12.89 16.11
N HIS A 72 0.01 -13.74 15.34
CA HIS A 72 0.34 -15.14 15.18
C HIS A 72 1.75 -15.35 14.60
N TYR A 73 2.14 -14.55 13.59
CA TYR A 73 3.48 -14.66 12.98
C TYR A 73 4.58 -14.38 14.00
N MET A 74 4.46 -13.26 14.72
CA MET A 74 5.47 -12.84 15.68
C MET A 74 5.56 -13.81 16.86
N GLN A 75 4.43 -14.32 17.35
CA GLN A 75 4.42 -15.38 18.38
C GLN A 75 5.09 -16.66 17.91
N THR A 76 4.79 -17.12 16.69
CA THR A 76 5.43 -18.32 16.14
C THR A 76 6.94 -18.13 16.03
N VAL A 77 7.42 -16.96 15.63
CA VAL A 77 8.87 -16.68 15.57
C VAL A 77 9.50 -16.77 16.97
N ILE A 78 8.88 -16.16 17.98
CA ILE A 78 9.36 -16.20 19.37
C ILE A 78 9.37 -17.64 19.89
N HIS A 79 8.31 -18.40 19.65
CA HIS A 79 8.16 -19.78 20.11
C HIS A 79 9.12 -20.76 19.41
N VAL A 80 9.24 -20.69 18.07
CA VAL A 80 10.10 -21.58 17.28
C VAL A 80 11.58 -21.32 17.56
N ASN A 81 11.95 -20.07 17.82
CA ASN A 81 13.32 -19.72 18.17
C ASN A 81 13.65 -19.98 19.65
N GLY A 82 12.67 -20.33 20.48
CA GLY A 82 12.88 -20.56 21.92
C GLY A 82 13.40 -19.32 22.67
N MET A 83 13.01 -18.12 22.24
CA MET A 83 13.54 -16.86 22.79
C MET A 83 13.15 -16.70 24.27
N THR A 84 14.08 -16.19 25.08
CA THR A 84 13.77 -15.73 26.45
C THR A 84 12.90 -14.47 26.41
N ARG A 85 12.27 -14.08 27.53
CA ARG A 85 11.40 -12.88 27.57
C ARG A 85 12.13 -11.60 27.17
N GLU A 86 13.39 -11.46 27.57
CA GLU A 86 14.25 -10.32 27.20
C GLU A 86 14.55 -10.31 25.70
N GLN A 87 14.95 -11.45 25.13
CA GLN A 87 15.20 -11.59 23.69
C GLN A 87 13.92 -11.40 22.87
N ALA A 88 12.76 -11.82 23.40
CA ALA A 88 11.47 -11.58 22.79
C ALA A 88 11.17 -10.07 22.74
N ASN A 89 11.41 -9.34 23.84
CA ASN A 89 11.23 -7.88 23.87
C ASN A 89 12.18 -7.15 22.92
N GLU A 90 13.46 -7.54 22.84
CA GLU A 90 14.42 -6.97 21.89
C GLU A 90 13.99 -7.22 20.44
N TYR A 91 13.50 -8.42 20.14
CA TYR A 91 12.91 -8.73 18.84
C TYR A 91 11.68 -7.86 18.55
N LEU A 92 10.77 -7.68 19.51
CA LEU A 92 9.60 -6.81 19.37
C LEU A 92 10.01 -5.35 19.11
N ASP A 93 11.03 -4.85 19.81
CA ASP A 93 11.55 -3.49 19.63
C ASP A 93 12.15 -3.29 18.23
N SER A 94 12.95 -4.24 17.76
CA SER A 94 13.52 -4.19 16.40
C SER A 94 12.43 -4.17 15.32
N MET A 95 11.38 -4.97 15.49
CA MET A 95 10.24 -5.04 14.58
C MET A 95 9.39 -3.76 14.62
N ARG A 96 9.23 -3.17 15.81
CA ARG A 96 8.53 -1.89 16.01
C ARG A 96 9.28 -0.74 15.36
N LEU A 97 10.62 -0.75 15.40
CA LEU A 97 11.46 0.23 14.73
C LEU A 97 11.31 0.15 13.20
N GLU A 98 11.38 -1.06 12.61
CA GLU A 98 11.16 -1.24 11.17
C GLU A 98 9.76 -0.77 10.75
N TYR A 99 8.75 -1.09 11.56
CA TYR A 99 7.37 -0.64 11.35
C TYR A 99 7.24 0.88 11.37
N LYS A 100 7.81 1.58 12.38
CA LYS A 100 7.82 3.05 12.44
C LYS A 100 8.53 3.67 11.24
N LYS A 101 9.63 3.07 10.79
CA LYS A 101 10.34 3.51 9.57
C LYS A 101 9.46 3.37 8.32
N ARG A 102 8.64 2.32 8.21
CA ARG A 102 7.67 2.18 7.11
C ARG A 102 6.51 3.16 7.21
N LEU A 103 6.03 3.44 8.42
CA LEU A 103 5.00 4.46 8.64
C LEU A 103 5.47 5.83 8.15
N SER A 104 6.72 6.23 8.40
CA SER A 104 7.25 7.51 7.91
C SER A 104 7.31 7.63 6.38
N TYR A 105 7.31 6.52 5.65
CA TYR A 105 7.27 6.53 4.18
C TYR A 105 5.85 6.64 3.60
N GLY A 106 4.80 6.70 4.43
CA GLY A 106 3.41 6.91 3.97
C GLY A 106 2.74 5.70 3.31
N ASN A 107 3.37 4.51 3.37
CA ASN A 107 2.93 3.31 2.65
C ASN A 107 1.89 2.45 3.39
N ILE A 108 1.27 2.96 4.46
CA ILE A 108 0.40 2.18 5.36
C ILE A 108 -0.93 2.91 5.57
N SER A 109 -2.03 2.19 5.43
CA SER A 109 -3.37 2.75 5.69
C SER A 109 -3.66 2.87 7.20
N LEU A 110 -4.52 3.82 7.62
CA LEU A 110 -4.92 4.00 9.02
C LEU A 110 -5.48 2.72 9.67
N ARG A 111 -6.22 1.91 8.89
CA ARG A 111 -6.79 0.64 9.36
C ARG A 111 -5.72 -0.42 9.64
N GLU A 112 -4.67 -0.45 8.81
CA GLU A 112 -3.53 -1.34 9.00
C GLU A 112 -2.68 -0.88 10.18
N GLN A 113 -2.47 0.43 10.32
CA GLN A 113 -1.76 1.02 11.46
C GLN A 113 -2.41 0.62 12.80
N SER A 114 -3.72 0.86 12.96
CA SER A 114 -4.45 0.49 14.18
C SER A 114 -4.36 -1.01 14.50
N ARG A 115 -4.42 -1.88 13.49
CA ARG A 115 -4.24 -3.33 13.68
C ARG A 115 -2.83 -3.71 14.13
N MET A 116 -1.81 -3.07 13.55
CA MET A 116 -0.41 -3.33 13.88
C MET A 116 -0.08 -2.82 15.28
N ASP A 117 -0.54 -1.62 15.64
CA ASP A 117 -0.35 -1.03 16.98
C ASP A 117 -0.97 -1.93 18.07
N ALA A 118 -2.22 -2.37 17.87
CA ALA A 118 -2.89 -3.30 18.78
C ALA A 118 -2.14 -4.65 18.91
N THR A 119 -1.50 -5.10 17.83
CA THR A 119 -0.69 -6.33 17.84
C THR A 119 0.54 -6.16 18.73
N PHE A 120 1.27 -5.06 18.58
CA PHE A 120 2.45 -4.78 19.42
C PHE A 120 2.04 -4.64 20.88
N GLU A 121 1.02 -3.85 21.20
CA GLU A 121 0.53 -3.67 22.58
C GLU A 121 0.20 -5.00 23.26
N TRP A 122 -0.52 -5.88 22.54
CA TRP A 122 -0.87 -7.19 23.05
C TRP A 122 0.37 -8.08 23.31
N LEU A 123 1.34 -8.09 22.39
CA LEU A 123 2.58 -8.85 22.55
C LEU A 123 3.42 -8.33 23.71
N TYR A 124 3.64 -7.01 23.83
CA TYR A 124 4.39 -6.45 24.95
C TYR A 124 3.77 -6.82 26.28
N LYS A 125 2.44 -6.72 26.41
CA LYS A 125 1.72 -7.13 27.62
C LYS A 125 1.96 -8.60 27.98
N GLN A 126 2.08 -9.47 26.98
CA GLN A 126 2.33 -10.89 27.17
C GLN A 126 3.75 -11.19 27.65
N TYR A 127 4.75 -10.41 27.21
CA TYR A 127 6.17 -10.67 27.48
C TYR A 127 6.80 -9.78 28.57
N GLN A 128 6.10 -8.75 29.08
CA GLN A 128 6.62 -7.78 30.08
C GLN A 128 6.34 -8.06 31.59
N LEU A 129 5.80 -9.21 32.02
CA LEU A 129 5.55 -9.48 33.47
C LEU A 129 6.46 -10.59 34.03
N PRO A 130 6.88 -10.62 35.33
CA PRO A 130 6.76 -9.62 36.45
C PRO A 130 8.01 -9.45 37.39
N GLU A 131 8.07 -8.38 38.21
CA GLU A 131 8.71 -8.38 39.56
C GLU A 131 7.79 -7.59 40.51
N LEU A 132 7.03 -8.22 41.41
CA LEU A 132 7.40 -8.74 42.74
C LEU A 132 7.93 -7.66 43.70
N TRP A 133 7.06 -7.32 44.66
CA TRP A 133 7.35 -6.68 45.94
C TRP A 133 8.77 -6.97 46.48
N VAL A 134 9.60 -5.93 46.62
CA VAL A 134 10.75 -5.96 47.52
C VAL A 134 10.45 -5.00 48.67
N GLY A 135 10.11 -5.56 49.81
CA GLY A 135 9.94 -4.85 51.07
C GLY A 135 11.27 -4.68 51.80
N LYS A 136 11.67 -3.43 52.06
CA LYS A 136 12.38 -2.90 53.24
C LYS A 136 12.89 -1.48 52.94
N PRO A 137 12.32 -0.41 53.52
CA PRO A 137 12.70 0.97 53.19
C PRO A 137 14.01 1.45 53.84
N ASP A 138 14.49 0.80 54.90
CA ASP A 138 15.61 1.35 55.70
C ASP A 138 17.00 1.09 55.11
N GLU A 139 17.16 0.02 54.31
CA GLU A 139 18.42 -0.30 53.62
C GLU A 139 18.57 0.50 52.31
N VAL A 140 17.44 0.94 51.75
CA VAL A 140 17.37 1.80 50.56
C VAL A 140 17.84 3.22 50.89
N LEU A 141 17.59 3.70 52.11
CA LEU A 141 17.89 5.07 52.52
C LEU A 141 19.40 5.31 52.74
N THR A 142 20.09 4.32 53.30
CA THR A 142 21.57 4.30 53.41
C THR A 142 22.23 4.13 52.04
N ASN A 143 21.74 3.22 51.20
CA ASN A 143 22.24 3.05 49.84
C ASN A 143 21.97 4.29 48.96
N LEU A 144 20.87 5.01 49.16
CA LEU A 144 20.59 6.28 48.47
C LEU A 144 21.53 7.43 48.90
N LEU A 145 21.96 7.43 50.15
CA LEU A 145 22.91 8.43 50.66
C LEU A 145 24.33 8.20 50.11
N GLU A 146 24.78 6.95 50.06
CA GLU A 146 26.07 6.59 49.43
C GLU A 146 26.01 6.75 47.90
N MET A 147 24.87 6.46 47.27
CA MET A 147 24.65 6.68 45.84
C MET A 147 24.62 8.18 45.50
N LYS A 148 24.11 9.06 46.37
CA LYS A 148 24.11 10.51 46.16
C LYS A 148 25.54 11.08 46.06
N ASP A 149 26.44 10.63 46.91
CA ASP A 149 27.82 11.11 46.91
C ASP A 149 28.61 10.55 45.71
N SER A 150 28.34 9.29 45.31
CA SER A 150 28.86 8.70 44.06
C SER A 150 28.29 9.37 42.80
N VAL A 151 27.01 9.74 42.80
CA VAL A 151 26.35 10.46 41.70
C VAL A 151 26.92 11.86 41.53
N ASN A 152 27.28 12.54 42.62
CA ASN A 152 27.88 13.88 42.55
C ASN A 152 29.32 13.85 41.99
N GLY A 153 30.10 12.81 42.31
CA GLY A 153 31.41 12.56 41.68
C GLY A 153 31.27 12.27 40.18
N ASN A 154 30.38 11.34 39.82
CA ASN A 154 30.09 11.01 38.41
C ASN A 154 29.49 12.18 37.63
N PHE A 155 28.84 13.14 38.29
CA PHE A 155 28.27 14.33 37.65
C PHE A 155 29.35 15.33 37.18
N GLN A 156 30.51 15.37 37.86
CA GLN A 156 31.64 16.18 37.40
C GLN A 156 32.33 15.54 36.19
N ASP A 157 32.53 14.23 36.22
CA ASP A 157 33.08 13.46 35.08
C ASP A 157 32.14 13.52 33.85
N LEU A 158 30.82 13.44 34.07
CA LEU A 158 29.82 13.64 33.02
C LEU A 158 29.84 15.06 32.44
N LYS A 159 30.17 16.08 33.22
CA LYS A 159 30.23 17.47 32.74
C LYS A 159 31.41 17.67 31.79
N GLU A 160 32.53 17.00 32.03
CA GLU A 160 33.70 17.00 31.16
C GLU A 160 33.41 16.24 29.85
N ILE A 161 32.81 15.04 29.93
CA ILE A 161 32.38 14.23 28.77
C ILE A 161 31.32 14.95 27.92
N VAL A 162 30.36 15.65 28.55
CA VAL A 162 29.34 16.44 27.85
C VAL A 162 29.95 17.65 27.13
N SER A 163 31.02 18.25 27.67
CA SER A 163 31.71 19.35 27.01
C SER A 163 32.45 18.89 25.76
N GLU A 164 33.09 17.73 25.80
CA GLU A 164 33.77 17.11 24.64
C GLU A 164 32.75 16.62 23.59
N SER A 165 31.69 15.93 24.04
CA SER A 165 30.56 15.50 23.18
C SER A 165 29.87 16.68 22.49
N SER A 166 29.80 17.85 23.13
CA SER A 166 29.20 19.05 22.52
C SER A 166 29.96 19.58 21.31
N SER A 167 31.29 19.36 21.26
CA SER A 167 32.12 19.74 20.13
C SER A 167 32.00 18.74 18.97
N GLU A 168 31.86 17.45 19.28
CA GLU A 168 31.60 16.39 18.29
C GLU A 168 30.20 16.52 17.69
N ILE A 169 29.18 16.83 18.50
CA ILE A 169 27.81 17.08 18.04
C ILE A 169 27.76 18.27 17.07
N LYS A 170 28.59 19.31 17.28
CA LYS A 170 28.71 20.43 16.33
C LYS A 170 29.21 19.97 14.97
N THR A 171 30.30 19.21 14.92
CA THR A 171 30.84 18.69 13.64
C THR A 171 29.88 17.71 12.94
N LEU A 172 29.17 16.87 13.70
CA LEU A 172 28.17 15.95 13.15
C LEU A 172 26.94 16.70 12.62
N SER A 173 26.50 17.75 13.29
CA SER A 173 25.39 18.60 12.84
C SER A 173 25.74 19.41 11.59
N GLU A 174 26.97 19.89 11.45
CA GLU A 174 27.47 20.54 10.23
C GLU A 174 27.48 19.56 9.05
N TYR A 175 27.95 18.31 9.27
CA TYR A 175 27.91 17.27 8.25
C TYR A 175 26.48 16.89 7.85
N ALA A 176 25.58 16.74 8.83
CA ALA A 176 24.17 16.44 8.56
C ALA A 176 23.49 17.55 7.75
N ASN A 177 23.73 18.81 8.11
CA ASN A 177 23.21 19.97 7.38
C ASN A 177 23.75 20.04 5.95
N ARG A 178 25.05 19.78 5.75
CA ARG A 178 25.66 19.74 4.42
C ARG A 178 25.06 18.64 3.55
N LYS A 179 24.85 17.46 4.11
CA LYS A 179 24.25 16.33 3.39
C LYS A 179 22.80 16.59 3.00
N GLN A 180 22.01 17.20 3.89
CA GLN A 180 20.64 17.62 3.58
C GLN A 180 20.60 18.64 2.43
N MET A 181 21.50 19.63 2.44
CA MET A 181 21.59 20.63 1.37
C MET A 181 21.96 20.01 0.01
N GLU A 182 22.87 19.02 0.00
CA GLU A 182 23.23 18.29 -1.22
C GLU A 182 22.06 17.45 -1.76
N GLU A 183 21.34 16.74 -0.88
CA GLU A 183 20.16 15.95 -1.24
C GLU A 183 19.03 16.83 -1.80
N GLU A 184 18.76 17.99 -1.18
CA GLU A 184 17.75 18.96 -1.65
C GLU A 184 18.13 19.54 -3.02
N LYS A 185 19.41 19.86 -3.23
CA LYS A 185 19.91 20.36 -4.51
C LYS A 185 19.77 19.31 -5.62
N GLU A 186 20.04 18.04 -5.31
CA GLU A 186 19.88 16.95 -6.28
C GLU A 186 18.39 16.71 -6.60
N GLN A 187 17.51 16.82 -5.61
CA GLN A 187 16.07 16.69 -5.79
C GLN A 187 15.50 17.83 -6.65
N ASN A 188 15.93 19.07 -6.40
CA ASN A 188 15.59 20.23 -7.24
C ASN A 188 16.07 20.05 -8.68
N ARG A 189 17.29 19.52 -8.88
CA ARG A 189 17.80 19.23 -10.23
C ARG A 189 16.95 18.17 -10.95
N LYS A 190 16.51 17.13 -10.24
CA LYS A 190 15.63 16.08 -10.81
C LYS A 190 14.26 16.63 -11.17
N GLN A 191 13.68 17.49 -10.34
CA GLN A 191 12.40 18.17 -10.64
C GLN A 191 12.51 19.07 -11.87
N GLN A 192 13.55 19.91 -11.95
CA GLN A 192 13.77 20.77 -13.13
C GLN A 192 13.93 19.95 -14.43
N LEU A 193 14.64 18.82 -14.37
CA LEU A 193 14.77 17.91 -15.52
C LEU A 193 13.42 17.31 -15.94
N ALA A 194 12.59 16.89 -14.97
CA ALA A 194 11.26 16.34 -15.25
C ALA A 194 10.32 17.40 -15.83
N GLU A 195 10.33 18.63 -15.31
CA GLU A 195 9.57 19.76 -15.84
C GLU A 195 10.02 20.13 -17.26
N ALA A 196 11.33 20.18 -17.51
CA ALA A 196 11.88 20.44 -18.83
C ALA A 196 11.44 19.37 -19.86
N GLN A 197 11.49 18.08 -19.48
CA GLN A 197 10.99 16.99 -20.33
C GLN A 197 9.49 17.14 -20.61
N THR A 198 8.69 17.44 -19.58
CA THR A 198 7.23 17.62 -19.71
C THR A 198 6.91 18.80 -20.64
N ASN A 199 7.63 19.91 -20.50
CA ASN A 199 7.51 21.07 -21.38
C ASN A 199 7.96 20.76 -22.82
N GLN A 200 9.00 19.94 -22.99
CA GLN A 200 9.44 19.48 -24.29
C GLN A 200 8.38 18.62 -24.97
N PHE A 201 7.78 17.65 -24.27
CA PHE A 201 6.67 16.84 -24.78
C PHE A 201 5.45 17.70 -25.13
N LYS A 202 5.08 18.66 -24.25
CA LYS A 202 3.99 19.59 -24.51
C LYS A 202 4.25 20.43 -25.77
N SER A 203 5.49 20.91 -25.94
CA SER A 203 5.87 21.69 -27.13
C SER A 203 5.90 20.85 -28.41
N ALA A 204 6.31 19.58 -28.33
CA ALA A 204 6.31 18.65 -29.45
C ALA A 204 4.87 18.29 -29.87
N TYR A 205 4.01 17.99 -28.89
CA TYR A 205 2.58 17.76 -29.11
C TYR A 205 1.91 18.99 -29.76
N LEU A 206 2.20 20.20 -29.29
CA LEU A 206 1.69 21.44 -29.90
C LEU A 206 2.21 21.68 -31.33
N ARG A 207 3.39 21.17 -31.69
CA ARG A 207 3.91 21.23 -33.07
C ARG A 207 3.25 20.18 -33.96
N GLU A 208 3.03 18.97 -33.45
CA GLU A 208 2.42 17.86 -34.20
C GLU A 208 0.92 18.05 -34.44
N CYS A 209 0.19 18.59 -33.46
CA CYS A 209 -1.26 18.86 -33.62
C CYS A 209 -1.59 20.01 -34.57
N GLY A 210 -0.60 20.66 -35.20
CA GLY A 210 -0.82 21.94 -35.88
C GLY A 210 -1.32 23.00 -34.89
N ARG A 211 -1.55 24.23 -35.36
CA ARG A 211 -2.11 25.29 -34.50
C ARG A 211 -3.39 24.79 -33.84
N ASN A 212 -3.34 24.56 -32.54
CA ASN A 212 -4.51 24.31 -31.73
C ASN A 212 -5.31 25.62 -31.72
N LEU A 213 -6.24 25.76 -32.68
CA LEU A 213 -7.17 26.87 -32.74
C LEU A 213 -8.18 26.66 -31.61
N THR A 214 -7.79 27.05 -30.40
CA THR A 214 -8.71 27.14 -29.25
C THR A 214 -9.88 28.09 -29.53
N SER A 215 -9.80 28.86 -30.62
CA SER A 215 -10.89 29.60 -31.23
C SER A 215 -10.86 29.39 -32.75
N PHE A 216 -11.82 28.65 -33.29
CA PHE A 216 -12.14 28.72 -34.71
C PHE A 216 -12.98 29.99 -34.90
N GLU A 217 -12.38 31.03 -35.48
CA GLU A 217 -13.11 32.20 -35.97
C GLU A 217 -13.27 32.04 -37.48
N PRO A 218 -14.50 31.79 -37.99
CA PRO A 218 -14.71 31.69 -39.42
C PRO A 218 -14.48 33.05 -40.08
N ALA A 219 -13.37 33.19 -40.80
CA ALA A 219 -13.01 34.38 -41.57
C ALA A 219 -13.78 34.48 -42.92
N PHE A 220 -15.08 34.20 -42.91
CA PHE A 220 -15.92 34.34 -44.10
C PHE A 220 -16.53 35.75 -44.14
N THR A 221 -16.31 36.45 -45.24
CA THR A 221 -17.06 37.68 -45.55
C THR A 221 -18.50 37.33 -45.94
N GLU A 222 -19.46 38.23 -45.71
CA GLU A 222 -20.88 37.98 -46.03
C GLU A 222 -21.09 37.50 -47.47
N ARG A 223 -20.33 38.07 -48.42
CA ARG A 223 -20.37 37.68 -49.84
C ARG A 223 -19.87 36.26 -50.09
N GLN A 224 -18.86 35.80 -49.36
CA GLN A 224 -18.36 34.42 -49.47
C GLN A 224 -19.36 33.44 -48.88
N LEU A 225 -20.10 33.85 -47.85
CA LEU A 225 -21.12 33.03 -47.22
C LEU A 225 -22.37 32.91 -48.12
N ASP A 226 -22.71 33.95 -48.87
CA ASP A 226 -23.74 33.87 -49.91
C ASP A 226 -23.32 32.91 -51.05
N ILE A 227 -22.09 33.03 -51.54
CA ILE A 227 -21.55 32.10 -52.56
C ILE A 227 -21.55 30.66 -52.06
N LEU A 228 -21.19 30.44 -50.79
CA LEU A 228 -21.22 29.11 -50.19
C LEU A 228 -22.64 28.54 -50.11
N THR A 229 -23.62 29.39 -49.76
CA THR A 229 -25.04 29.04 -49.73
C THR A 229 -25.53 28.62 -51.11
N ASP A 230 -25.17 29.37 -52.15
CA ASP A 230 -25.51 29.05 -53.54
C ASP A 230 -24.86 27.74 -54.00
N CYS A 231 -23.57 27.53 -53.67
CA CYS A 231 -22.86 26.29 -53.96
C CYS A 231 -23.50 25.08 -53.25
N CYS A 232 -23.85 25.20 -51.97
CA CYS A 232 -24.51 24.13 -51.21
C CYS A 232 -25.88 23.79 -51.81
N ASN A 233 -26.67 24.79 -52.19
CA ASN A 233 -27.98 24.60 -52.82
C ASN A 233 -27.91 24.10 -54.27
N SER A 234 -26.78 24.30 -54.94
CA SER A 234 -26.51 23.72 -56.26
C SER A 234 -26.28 22.21 -56.22
N ILE A 235 -25.99 21.66 -55.04
CA ILE A 235 -25.77 20.22 -54.83
C ILE A 235 -27.11 19.57 -54.44
N PRO A 236 -27.70 18.67 -55.26
CA PRO A 236 -29.02 18.08 -55.02
C PRO A 236 -28.98 16.94 -53.98
N ILE A 237 -28.21 17.12 -52.91
CA ILE A 237 -28.07 16.14 -51.81
C ILE A 237 -28.92 16.54 -50.62
N PHE A 238 -29.28 17.81 -50.45
CA PHE A 238 -30.05 18.26 -49.28
C PHE A 238 -31.56 18.09 -49.48
N THR A 239 -32.27 17.75 -48.41
CA THR A 239 -33.73 17.56 -48.42
C THR A 239 -34.46 18.89 -48.53
N ARG A 240 -33.88 19.94 -47.93
CA ARG A 240 -34.31 21.34 -48.00
C ARG A 240 -33.16 22.22 -48.47
N SER A 241 -33.47 23.42 -48.96
CA SER A 241 -32.45 24.44 -49.22
C SER A 241 -31.74 24.81 -47.91
N VAL A 242 -30.41 24.85 -47.95
CA VAL A 242 -29.57 25.34 -46.86
C VAL A 242 -29.71 26.85 -46.78
N GLU A 243 -30.07 27.38 -45.61
CA GLU A 243 -30.13 28.82 -45.36
C GLU A 243 -28.76 29.38 -44.96
N LYS A 244 -28.55 30.67 -45.20
CA LYS A 244 -27.36 31.41 -44.78
C LYS A 244 -27.04 31.22 -43.29
N ARG A 245 -28.08 31.28 -42.45
CA ARG A 245 -27.98 31.11 -40.99
C ARG A 245 -27.56 29.70 -40.58
N ASP A 246 -28.01 28.67 -41.30
CA ASP A 246 -27.60 27.29 -41.01
C ASP A 246 -26.08 27.15 -41.20
N LEU A 247 -25.52 27.77 -42.24
CA LEU A 247 -24.07 27.77 -42.51
C LEU A 247 -23.28 28.60 -41.49
N GLU A 248 -23.80 29.76 -41.07
CA GLU A 248 -23.20 30.55 -40.00
C GLU A 248 -23.12 29.74 -38.70
N ASP A 249 -24.23 29.12 -38.29
CA ASP A 249 -24.28 28.29 -37.09
C ASP A 249 -23.36 27.06 -37.19
N ILE A 250 -23.19 26.46 -38.37
CA ILE A 250 -22.25 25.36 -38.59
C ILE A 250 -20.81 25.85 -38.44
N LEU A 251 -20.49 27.01 -39.01
CA LEU A 251 -19.16 27.62 -38.92
C LEU A 251 -18.82 28.04 -37.49
N TYR A 252 -19.79 28.48 -36.68
CA TYR A 252 -19.58 28.78 -35.26
C TYR A 252 -19.75 27.56 -34.35
N CYS A 253 -19.95 26.35 -34.90
CA CYS A 253 -20.21 25.13 -34.16
C CYS A 253 -21.41 25.23 -33.17
N THR A 254 -22.36 26.11 -33.46
CA THR A 254 -23.58 26.35 -32.66
C THR A 254 -24.82 25.65 -33.23
N HIS A 255 -24.71 25.08 -34.43
CA HIS A 255 -25.82 24.41 -35.11
C HIS A 255 -26.28 23.15 -34.35
N LYS A 256 -27.56 23.11 -33.96
CA LYS A 256 -28.10 22.07 -33.08
C LYS A 256 -28.69 20.86 -33.81
N GLU A 257 -29.04 20.99 -35.08
CA GLU A 257 -29.73 19.95 -35.85
C GLU A 257 -28.82 19.41 -36.97
N PRO A 258 -28.85 18.13 -37.33
CA PRO A 258 -28.10 17.67 -38.48
C PRO A 258 -28.74 18.17 -39.78
N LEU A 259 -27.92 18.62 -40.75
CA LEU A 259 -28.43 18.94 -42.09
C LEU A 259 -29.06 17.69 -42.71
N GLN A 260 -30.35 17.78 -43.02
CA GLN A 260 -31.09 16.66 -43.59
C GLN A 260 -30.68 16.45 -45.04
N VAL A 261 -30.05 15.32 -45.31
CA VAL A 261 -29.60 14.88 -46.63
C VAL A 261 -30.54 13.80 -47.19
N ARG A 262 -30.82 13.86 -48.49
CA ARG A 262 -31.53 12.85 -49.27
C ARG A 262 -30.62 11.65 -49.51
N VAL A 263 -30.22 10.95 -48.46
CA VAL A 263 -29.53 9.67 -48.63
C VAL A 263 -30.60 8.64 -48.94
N ASN A 264 -30.48 8.00 -50.11
CA ASN A 264 -31.24 6.80 -50.44
C ASN A 264 -31.09 5.79 -49.29
N ARG A 265 -32.19 5.17 -48.87
CA ARG A 265 -32.25 4.08 -47.87
C ARG A 265 -31.15 3.04 -48.10
N GLN A 266 -29.99 3.17 -47.47
CA GLN A 266 -29.02 2.12 -47.24
C GLN A 266 -27.93 2.66 -46.32
N HIS A 267 -27.53 1.85 -45.35
CA HIS A 267 -26.64 2.15 -44.22
C HIS A 267 -27.31 2.72 -42.97
N SER A 268 -28.25 1.94 -42.42
CA SER A 268 -28.06 1.48 -41.04
C SER A 268 -26.67 0.82 -40.94
N VAL A 269 -25.85 1.25 -39.98
CA VAL A 269 -24.67 0.58 -39.35
C VAL A 269 -23.61 1.65 -39.03
N LEU A 270 -23.67 2.19 -37.82
CA LEU A 270 -22.65 2.02 -36.78
C LEU A 270 -23.06 2.79 -35.52
N VAL A 271 -22.86 2.08 -34.40
CA VAL A 271 -23.13 2.37 -32.98
C VAL A 271 -22.81 3.80 -32.56
#